data_AF-A0AAP3FB22-F1
#
_entry.id   AF-A0AAP3FB22-F1
#
_cell.length_a   1.000
_cell.length_b   1.000
_cell.length_c   1.000
_cell.angle_alpha   90.00
_cell.angle_beta   90.00
_cell.angle_gamma   90.00
#
_symmetry.space_group_name_H-M   'P 1'
#
loop_
_entity.id
_entity.type
_entity.pdbx_description
1 polymer ?
#
loop_
_entity_poly.entity_id
_entity_poly.type
_entity_poly.pdbx_seq_one_letter_code
_entity_poly.pdbx_strand_id
1 'polypeptide(L)'
;MAQNDSTLFKGKLTNKELSVYINIDFYHKNLKVPGQEVFGEMPGYFGDRLDSRKWLITDADVDGKVAHLSIINDYGSEDLIADLVILSDGTYELQQKEGSSIKIARNRKWVKIPKKLVFIKEN
;
A
#
# COMPACT_ATOMS: atom_id res chain seq x y z
N MET A 1 30.54 0.66 -1.44
CA MET A 1 29.59 0.26 -2.52
C MET A 1 28.51 1.31 -2.55
N ALA A 2 28.28 1.98 -3.68
CA ALA A 2 27.19 2.94 -3.78
C ALA A 2 25.87 2.15 -3.74
N GLN A 3 25.11 2.31 -2.68
CA GLN A 3 23.72 1.88 -2.62
C GLN A 3 23.00 2.73 -3.67
N ASN A 4 22.78 2.18 -4.86
CA ASN A 4 21.85 2.79 -5.80
C ASN A 4 20.50 2.76 -5.09
N ASP A 5 20.06 3.90 -4.55
CA ASP A 5 18.70 4.05 -4.04
C ASP A 5 17.74 3.79 -5.21
N SER A 6 17.29 2.54 -5.30
CA SER A 6 16.29 2.12 -6.26
C SER A 6 15.05 2.97 -6.03
N THR A 7 14.44 3.45 -7.11
CA THR A 7 13.20 4.22 -7.05
C THR A 7 11.97 3.39 -7.44
N LEU A 8 12.17 2.07 -7.59
CA LEU A 8 11.13 1.12 -8.00
C LEU A 8 9.93 1.19 -7.06
N PHE A 9 10.15 1.00 -5.76
CA PHE A 9 9.11 1.06 -4.73
C PHE A 9 9.08 2.40 -3.98
N LYS A 10 9.02 3.49 -4.76
CA LYS A 10 8.89 4.85 -4.23
C LYS A 10 7.93 5.67 -5.09
N GLY A 11 7.04 6.42 -4.43
CA GLY A 11 6.06 7.32 -5.03
C GLY A 11 4.62 6.89 -4.78
N LYS A 12 3.69 7.48 -5.54
CA LYS A 12 2.26 7.23 -5.42
C LYS A 12 1.78 6.34 -6.55
N LEU A 13 1.03 5.29 -6.22
CA LEU A 13 0.45 4.31 -7.13
C LEU A 13 -1.07 4.46 -7.07
N THR A 14 -1.76 4.38 -8.20
CA THR A 14 -3.21 4.67 -8.27
C THR A 14 -3.99 3.60 -9.02
N ASN A 15 -5.17 3.28 -8.50
CA ASN A 15 -6.19 2.51 -9.21
C ASN A 15 -7.43 3.42 -9.33
N LYS A 16 -7.68 3.91 -10.54
CA LYS A 16 -8.77 4.87 -10.81
C LYS A 16 -10.14 4.23 -10.72
N GLU A 17 -10.26 2.97 -11.14
CA GLU A 17 -11.52 2.22 -11.16
C GLU A 17 -12.16 2.13 -9.77
N LEU A 18 -11.37 1.79 -8.75
CA LEU A 18 -11.83 1.74 -7.36
C LEU A 18 -11.62 3.05 -6.61
N SER A 19 -11.02 4.06 -7.23
CA SER A 19 -10.66 5.35 -6.60
C SER A 19 -9.77 5.20 -5.36
N VAL A 20 -8.80 4.28 -5.42
CA VAL A 20 -7.84 4.00 -4.34
C VAL A 20 -6.41 4.26 -4.79
N TYR A 21 -5.50 4.36 -3.83
CA TYR A 21 -4.08 4.61 -4.08
C TYR A 21 -3.20 3.98 -3.00
N ILE A 22 -1.91 3.83 -3.30
CA ILE A 22 -0.87 3.48 -2.34
C ILE A 22 0.21 4.56 -2.41
N ASN A 23 0.65 5.09 -1.28
CA ASN A 23 1.78 6.01 -1.23
C ASN A 23 2.92 5.34 -0.46
N ILE A 24 4.10 5.21 -1.10
CA ILE A 24 5.19 4.35 -0.62
C ILE A 24 6.57 5.00 -0.74
N ASP A 25 7.43 4.71 0.22
CA ASP A 25 8.88 4.82 0.14
C ASP A 25 9.48 3.68 0.97
N PHE A 26 9.62 2.50 0.36
CA PHE A 26 10.07 1.29 1.08
C PHE A 26 11.56 1.32 1.44
N TYR A 27 12.31 2.29 0.92
CA TYR A 27 13.74 2.42 1.18
C TYR A 27 14.01 3.34 2.37
N HIS A 28 13.35 4.50 2.43
CA HIS A 28 13.52 5.45 3.54
C HIS A 28 12.57 5.17 4.70
N LYS A 29 11.42 4.54 4.43
CA LYS A 29 10.37 4.21 5.42
C LYS A 29 9.95 5.39 6.30
N ASN A 30 9.94 6.60 5.73
CA ASN A 30 9.79 7.86 6.45
C ASN A 30 8.47 8.59 6.14
N LEU A 31 7.46 7.90 5.60
CA LEU A 31 6.19 8.55 5.25
C LEU A 31 5.33 8.76 6.49
N LYS A 32 4.82 9.98 6.64
CA LYS A 32 3.79 10.31 7.64
C LYS A 32 2.41 10.10 7.02
N VAL A 33 1.56 9.34 7.70
CA VAL A 33 0.21 9.07 7.21
C VAL A 33 -0.75 10.16 7.68
N PRO A 34 -1.45 10.84 6.75
CA PRO A 34 -2.36 11.92 7.12
C PRO A 34 -3.45 11.44 8.10
N GLY A 35 -3.56 12.12 9.24
CA GLY A 35 -4.55 11.80 10.28
C GLY A 35 -4.19 10.59 11.14
N GLN A 36 -2.99 10.05 11.00
CA GLN A 36 -2.48 8.87 11.71
C GLN A 36 -1.06 9.13 12.26
N GLU A 37 -0.74 10.38 12.57
CA GLU A 37 0.61 10.83 12.98
C GLU A 37 1.10 10.17 14.27
N VAL A 38 0.18 9.68 15.12
CA VAL A 38 0.48 8.97 16.37
C VAL A 38 1.26 7.66 16.14
N PHE A 39 1.12 7.05 14.95
CA PHE A 39 1.82 5.82 14.59
C PHE A 39 3.25 6.06 14.08
N GLY A 40 3.66 7.33 13.95
CA GLY A 40 5.00 7.68 13.49
C GLY A 40 5.18 7.52 11.98
N GLU A 41 6.45 7.41 11.57
CA GLU A 41 6.85 7.23 10.18
C GLU A 41 6.78 5.76 9.77
N MET A 42 6.40 5.52 8.50
CA MET A 42 6.21 4.16 7.99
C MET A 42 6.59 4.03 6.50
N PRO A 43 6.78 2.78 6.01
CA PRO A 43 7.02 2.50 4.59
C PRO A 43 5.96 3.06 3.64
N GLY A 44 4.71 3.14 4.07
CA GLY A 44 3.64 3.68 3.25
C GLY A 44 2.25 3.34 3.76
N TYR A 45 1.26 3.56 2.91
CA TYR A 45 -0.13 3.29 3.25
C TYR A 45 -0.99 3.12 2.00
N PHE A 46 -2.03 2.30 2.11
CA PHE A 46 -3.13 2.23 1.17
C PHE A 46 -4.23 3.20 1.61
N GLY A 47 -4.76 3.97 0.67
CA GLY A 47 -5.80 4.96 0.91
C GLY A 47 -6.90 4.95 -0.12
N ASP A 48 -8.03 5.49 0.30
CA ASP A 48 -9.21 5.72 -0.50
C ASP A 48 -9.35 7.22 -0.79
N ARG A 49 -9.76 7.58 -2.01
CA ARG A 49 -10.01 9.00 -2.37
C ARG A 49 -11.40 9.46 -1.92
N LEU A 50 -12.29 8.53 -1.59
CA LEU A 50 -13.67 8.81 -1.15
C LEU A 50 -13.84 8.66 0.36
N ASP A 51 -12.81 8.20 1.07
CA ASP A 51 -12.87 7.91 2.50
C ASP A 51 -11.51 8.20 3.18
N SER A 52 -11.55 8.75 4.39
CA SER A 52 -10.34 9.17 5.09
C SER A 52 -9.60 8.04 5.78
N ARG A 53 -10.18 6.85 5.93
CA ARG A 53 -9.51 5.70 6.55
C ARG A 53 -8.35 5.18 5.71
N LYS A 54 -7.43 4.51 6.39
CA LYS A 54 -6.17 4.04 5.80
C LYS A 54 -5.88 2.62 6.24
N TRP A 55 -5.16 1.91 5.38
CA TRP A 55 -4.45 0.70 5.75
C TRP A 55 -2.97 1.04 5.78
N LEU A 56 -2.34 0.91 6.94
CA LEU A 56 -0.98 1.31 7.24
C LEU A 56 -0.03 0.18 6.83
N ILE A 57 0.97 0.46 6.01
CA ILE A 57 2.03 -0.50 5.68
C ILE A 57 3.10 -0.31 6.76
N THR A 58 3.14 -1.21 7.74
CA THR A 58 4.00 -1.12 8.92
C THR A 58 5.40 -1.64 8.66
N ASP A 59 5.55 -2.58 7.73
CA ASP A 59 6.85 -3.03 7.25
C ASP A 59 6.83 -3.37 5.76
N ALA A 60 7.99 -3.23 5.12
CA ALA A 60 8.22 -3.56 3.73
C ALA A 60 9.64 -4.11 3.55
N ASP A 61 9.76 -5.28 2.94
CA ASP A 61 11.02 -5.90 2.54
C ASP A 61 11.07 -6.05 1.02
N VAL A 62 12.12 -5.54 0.38
CA VAL A 62 12.21 -5.48 -1.10
C VAL A 62 13.14 -6.56 -1.61
N ASP A 63 12.59 -7.51 -2.36
CA ASP A 63 13.30 -8.55 -3.10
C ASP A 63 13.13 -8.35 -4.61
N GLY A 64 14.04 -7.57 -5.20
CA GLY A 64 14.06 -7.27 -6.63
C GLY A 64 12.80 -6.55 -7.12
N LYS A 65 11.90 -7.27 -7.78
CA LYS A 65 10.62 -6.75 -8.33
C LYS A 65 9.42 -7.05 -7.44
N VAL A 66 9.65 -7.60 -6.25
CA VAL A 66 8.62 -7.92 -5.27
C VAL A 66 8.93 -7.16 -3.98
N ALA A 67 7.91 -6.61 -3.34
CA ALA A 67 8.01 -6.11 -1.98
C ALA A 67 7.03 -6.86 -1.08
N HIS A 68 7.53 -7.47 -0.01
CA HIS A 68 6.75 -8.19 1.00
C HIS A 68 6.30 -7.20 2.07
N LEU A 69 5.00 -7.15 2.35
CA LEU A 69 4.36 -6.11 3.15
C LEU A 69 3.66 -6.70 4.36
N SER A 70 3.86 -6.03 5.51
CA SER A 70 2.98 -6.14 6.67
C SER A 70 2.05 -4.94 6.70
N ILE A 71 0.75 -5.17 6.77
CA ILE A 71 -0.27 -4.13 6.67
C ILE A 71 -1.27 -4.29 7.82
N ILE A 72 -1.67 -3.18 8.43
CA ILE A 72 -2.77 -3.13 9.41
C ILE A 72 -3.83 -2.12 9.00
N ASN A 73 -5.07 -2.27 9.48
CA ASN A 73 -6.02 -1.16 9.41
C ASN A 73 -5.62 -0.03 10.39
N ASP A 74 -6.20 1.15 10.22
CA ASP A 74 -5.95 2.32 11.07
C ASP A 74 -6.47 2.19 12.52
N TYR A 75 -7.20 1.11 12.83
CA TYR A 75 -7.59 0.74 14.19
C TYR A 75 -6.63 -0.27 14.84
N GLY A 76 -5.66 -0.81 14.10
CA GLY A 76 -4.75 -1.86 14.55
C GLY A 76 -5.40 -3.21 14.86
N SER A 77 -6.65 -3.42 14.45
CA SER A 77 -7.45 -4.61 14.78
C SER A 77 -7.41 -5.69 13.71
N GLU A 78 -6.93 -5.35 12.51
CA GLU A 78 -6.84 -6.24 11.35
C GLU A 78 -5.40 -6.20 10.84
N ASP A 79 -4.82 -7.38 10.62
CA ASP A 79 -3.50 -7.59 10.04
C ASP A 79 -3.61 -8.29 8.67
N LEU A 80 -2.69 -7.99 7.77
CA LEU A 80 -2.62 -8.52 6.42
C LEU A 80 -1.16 -8.65 5.99
N ILE A 81 -0.81 -9.83 5.48
CA ILE A 81 0.42 -10.06 4.73
C ILE A 81 0.11 -9.97 3.23
N ALA A 82 0.86 -9.13 2.52
CA ALA A 82 0.67 -8.88 1.09
C ALA A 82 1.99 -8.77 0.35
N ASP A 83 1.96 -8.96 -0.97
CA ASP A 83 3.07 -8.61 -1.86
C ASP A 83 2.67 -7.44 -2.77
N LEU A 84 3.60 -6.55 -3.07
CA LEU A 84 3.49 -5.60 -4.18
C LEU A 84 4.49 -5.99 -5.27
N VAL A 85 3.98 -6.37 -6.43
CA VAL A 85 4.78 -6.94 -7.52
C VAL A 85 4.81 -6.00 -8.72
N ILE A 86 5.99 -5.72 -9.26
CA ILE A 86 6.15 -4.98 -10.52
C ILE A 86 5.97 -5.96 -11.69
N LEU A 87 4.95 -5.71 -12.50
CA LEU A 87 4.67 -6.50 -13.70
C LEU A 87 5.59 -6.12 -14.87
N SER A 88 5.58 -6.93 -15.93
CA SER A 88 6.43 -6.71 -17.11
C SER A 88 6.11 -5.42 -17.86
N ASP A 89 4.88 -4.93 -17.77
CA ASP A 89 4.42 -3.67 -18.36
C ASP A 89 4.71 -2.44 -17.49
N GLY A 90 5.37 -2.62 -16.34
CA GLY A 90 5.71 -1.55 -15.40
C GLY A 90 4.59 -1.14 -14.44
N THR A 91 3.44 -1.80 -14.49
CA THR A 91 2.38 -1.64 -13.49
C THR A 91 2.69 -2.41 -12.20
N TYR A 92 1.93 -2.13 -11.13
CA TYR A 92 2.15 -2.71 -9.80
C TYR A 92 0.92 -3.50 -9.39
N GLU A 93 1.05 -4.79 -9.11
CA GLU A 93 -0.04 -5.62 -8.59
C GLU A 93 0.11 -5.82 -7.09
N LEU A 94 -0.86 -5.33 -6.31
CA LEU A 94 -1.01 -5.68 -4.90
C LEU A 94 -1.68 -7.05 -4.79
N GLN A 95 -1.03 -8.01 -4.15
CA GLN A 95 -1.51 -9.36 -3.91
C GLN A 95 -1.72 -9.58 -2.41
N GLN A 96 -2.98 -9.66 -1.97
CA GLN A 96 -3.33 -10.01 -0.59
C GLN A 96 -3.14 -11.51 -0.35
N LYS A 97 -2.25 -11.89 0.58
CA LYS A 97 -1.86 -13.29 0.82
C LYS A 97 -2.64 -13.89 1.99
N GLU A 98 -2.30 -13.50 3.20
CA GLU A 98 -2.81 -14.07 4.45
C GLU A 98 -3.33 -12.99 5.39
N GLY A 99 -4.31 -13.33 6.23
CA GLY A 99 -4.93 -12.39 7.15
C GLY A 99 -6.20 -11.73 6.60
N SER A 100 -6.45 -10.51 7.04
CA SER A 100 -7.64 -9.72 6.74
C SER A 100 -7.65 -9.21 5.30
N SER A 101 -8.82 -9.14 4.69
CA SER A 101 -8.96 -8.48 3.38
C SER A 101 -9.11 -6.98 3.55
N ILE A 102 -8.41 -6.18 2.74
CA ILE A 102 -8.62 -4.74 2.66
C ILE A 102 -10.09 -4.47 2.32
N LYS A 103 -10.71 -3.62 3.13
CA LYS A 103 -12.07 -3.12 2.94
C LYS A 103 -12.04 -1.62 2.77
N ILE A 104 -12.86 -1.13 1.85
CA ILE A 104 -13.13 0.29 1.61
C ILE A 104 -14.59 0.59 1.89
N ALA A 105 -14.91 1.84 2.20
CA ALA A 105 -16.27 2.24 2.49
C ALA A 105 -16.96 2.81 1.24
N ARG A 106 -18.05 2.19 0.81
CA ARG A 106 -18.86 2.65 -0.32
C ARG A 106 -20.32 2.67 0.12
N ASN A 107 -21.00 3.81 -0.06
CA ASN A 107 -22.42 3.96 0.26
C ASN A 107 -22.79 3.43 1.66
N ARG A 108 -22.00 3.80 2.68
CA ARG A 108 -22.15 3.37 4.09
C ARG A 108 -21.99 1.85 4.33
N LYS A 109 -21.37 1.12 3.40
CA LYS A 109 -21.08 -0.31 3.53
C LYS A 109 -19.58 -0.58 3.36
N TRP A 110 -19.11 -1.62 4.04
CA TRP A 110 -17.78 -2.17 3.84
C TRP A 110 -17.75 -3.06 2.60
N VAL A 111 -16.91 -2.71 1.64
CA VAL A 111 -16.71 -3.47 0.40
C VAL A 111 -15.29 -4.02 0.41
N LYS A 112 -15.15 -5.34 0.26
CA LYS A 112 -13.84 -5.97 0.09
C LYS A 112 -13.30 -5.65 -1.30
N ILE A 113 -12.03 -5.28 -1.38
CA ILE A 113 -11.36 -5.15 -2.69
C ILE A 113 -10.92 -6.54 -3.21
N PRO A 114 -10.69 -6.70 -4.52
CA PRO A 114 -10.15 -7.92 -5.09
C PRO A 114 -8.82 -8.34 -4.45
N LYS A 115 -8.57 -9.65 -4.32
CA LYS A 115 -7.30 -10.18 -3.77
C LYS A 115 -6.07 -9.70 -4.55
N LYS A 116 -6.22 -9.47 -5.86
CA LYS A 116 -5.21 -8.90 -6.73
C LYS A 116 -5.73 -7.60 -7.30
N LEU A 117 -4.99 -6.53 -7.14
CA LEU A 117 -5.39 -5.21 -7.63
C LEU A 117 -4.20 -4.51 -8.29
N VAL A 118 -4.38 -4.10 -9.54
CA VAL A 118 -3.33 -3.43 -10.33
C VAL A 118 -3.39 -1.92 -10.13
N PHE A 119 -2.22 -1.30 -10.02
CA PHE A 119 -2.00 0.12 -9.87
C PHE A 119 -1.02 0.64 -10.92
N ILE A 120 -1.19 1.91 -11.27
CA ILE A 120 -0.30 2.65 -12.16
C ILE A 120 0.39 3.74 -11.33
N LYS A 121 1.71 3.89 -11.51
CA LYS A 121 2.48 4.95 -10.87
C LYS A 121 1.98 6.33 -11.34
N GLU A 122 1.67 7.20 -10.39
CA GLU A 122 1.30 8.60 -10.65
C GLU A 122 2.58 9.34 -11.05
N ASN A 123 2.56 9.99 -12.22
CA ASN A 123 3.68 10.78 -12.74
C ASN A 123 3.83 12.11 -11.99
#